data_AF-C7Z4E8-F1
#
_entry.id   AF-C7Z4E8-F1
#
_cell.length_a   1.000
_cell.length_b   1.000
_cell.length_c   1.000
_cell.angle_alpha   90.00
_cell.angle_beta   90.00
_cell.angle_gamma   90.00
#
_symmetry.space_group_name_H-M   'P 1'
#
loop_
_entity.id
_entity.type
_entity.pdbx_description
1 polymer ?
#
loop_
_entity_poly.entity_id
_entity_poly.type
_entity_poly.pdbx_seq_one_letter_code
_entity_poly.pdbx_strand_id
1 'polypeptide(L)'
;MKIEEITEKMDESLKVSEPTPASEATKPQLPPAHTIASGKTVDEVWEDLNKSPLFMTDLDAAEGENDDIAALQALAYEGTPLENGVDFKERGNECFKIRGYVDAKEFYGKGIAILAGEERKRARGEVTKNPDGEEDSEEEIAKQKSTLETLYNYRSCWLDCAAALRLNPRNLKAYYRSARALLAVDRIEEADDVCARGLSLDESNASLRGVADDIIKRAKEIDARRKKEAERVAKEKRREMLVKAALRARNIPTRTTSQPPEMEDAGIALVPDPDDPRSALAFPTVFLYPLDLESDFVKAFEETHTLEDHLGYVFPLPWDKEGKYTLANVEAFVETREGGLLKMGKKVSLLKLLGTGKVEVVDEVVRIFVVPKDKAESWVKEHKAKRAAEKGEAS
;
A
#
# COMPACT_ATOMS: atom_id res chain seq x y z
N MET A 1 -16.08 32.32 -50.92
CA MET A 1 -17.45 31.75 -50.98
C MET A 1 -17.67 31.06 -49.65
N LYS A 2 -18.54 31.64 -48.84
CA LYS A 2 -18.63 31.39 -47.39
C LYS A 2 -19.53 30.19 -47.14
N ILE A 3 -19.18 29.37 -46.15
CA ILE A 3 -19.91 28.17 -45.73
C ILE A 3 -21.39 28.47 -45.42
N GLU A 4 -21.70 29.71 -45.04
CA GLU A 4 -23.04 30.25 -44.81
C GLU A 4 -23.95 30.22 -46.06
N GLU A 5 -23.40 30.41 -47.28
CA GLU A 5 -24.18 30.35 -48.54
C GLU A 5 -24.51 28.92 -48.97
N ILE A 6 -23.78 27.92 -48.47
CA ILE A 6 -24.04 26.50 -48.74
C ILE A 6 -25.11 25.98 -47.78
N THR A 7 -25.09 26.43 -46.52
CA THR A 7 -26.11 26.11 -45.53
C THR A 7 -27.45 26.77 -45.84
N GLU A 8 -27.47 28.03 -46.30
CA GLU A 8 -28.73 28.67 -46.74
C GLU A 8 -29.34 27.99 -47.97
N LYS A 9 -28.52 27.53 -48.92
CA LYS A 9 -29.00 26.78 -50.09
C LYS A 9 -29.50 25.37 -49.74
N MET A 10 -28.90 24.71 -48.74
CA MET A 10 -29.43 23.43 -48.23
C MET A 10 -30.74 23.62 -47.46
N ASP A 11 -30.88 24.70 -46.67
CA ASP A 11 -32.11 25.01 -45.94
C ASP A 11 -33.25 25.48 -46.87
N GLU A 12 -32.95 26.19 -47.96
CA GLU A 12 -33.95 26.48 -49.01
C GLU A 12 -34.38 25.21 -49.77
N SER A 13 -33.47 24.24 -49.94
CA SER A 13 -33.77 22.94 -50.58
C SER A 13 -34.65 22.04 -49.71
N LEU A 14 -34.63 22.24 -48.39
CA LEU A 14 -35.42 21.48 -47.40
C LEU A 14 -36.79 22.12 -47.10
N LYS A 15 -37.07 23.35 -47.59
CA LYS A 15 -38.33 24.07 -47.36
C LYS A 15 -39.41 23.84 -48.42
N VAL A 16 -39.21 22.93 -49.38
CA VAL A 16 -40.27 22.55 -50.33
C VAL A 16 -40.75 21.14 -50.04
N SER A 17 -41.71 21.01 -49.14
CA SER A 17 -42.87 20.11 -49.30
C SER A 17 -43.78 20.16 -48.07
N GLU A 18 -44.63 21.19 -48.01
CA GLU A 18 -45.90 21.02 -47.31
C GLU A 18 -46.74 19.99 -48.09
N PRO A 19 -47.35 18.99 -47.44
CA PRO A 19 -48.10 17.97 -48.14
C PRO A 19 -49.42 18.55 -48.65
N THR A 20 -49.54 18.60 -49.98
CA THR A 20 -50.84 18.75 -50.65
C THR A 20 -51.68 17.50 -50.37
N PRO A 21 -53.00 17.60 -50.10
CA PRO A 21 -53.84 16.48 -49.67
C PRO A 21 -54.20 15.50 -50.82
N ALA A 22 -53.31 15.31 -51.79
CA ALA A 22 -53.59 14.58 -53.02
C ALA A 22 -52.56 13.47 -53.36
N SER A 23 -51.74 13.02 -52.40
CA SER A 23 -50.77 11.93 -52.62
C SER A 23 -50.88 10.73 -51.67
N GLU A 24 -51.96 10.62 -50.88
CA GLU A 24 -52.22 9.46 -50.03
C GLU A 24 -52.71 8.20 -50.79
N ALA A 25 -53.01 8.30 -52.08
CA ALA A 25 -53.66 7.21 -52.82
C ALA A 25 -52.72 6.24 -53.57
N THR A 26 -51.39 6.35 -53.45
CA THR A 26 -50.48 5.51 -54.27
C THR A 26 -49.16 5.13 -53.61
N LYS A 27 -49.22 4.56 -52.39
CA LYS A 27 -48.09 3.80 -51.82
C LYS A 27 -48.45 2.31 -51.71
N PRO A 28 -47.57 1.36 -52.11
CA PRO A 28 -47.80 -0.06 -51.89
C PRO A 28 -47.93 -0.35 -50.39
N GLN A 29 -48.90 -1.17 -49.98
CA GLN A 29 -49.01 -1.62 -48.60
C GLN A 29 -47.78 -2.46 -48.23
N LEU A 30 -47.10 -2.07 -47.15
CA LEU A 30 -45.93 -2.77 -46.63
C LEU A 30 -46.31 -4.16 -46.10
N PRO A 31 -45.40 -5.15 -46.17
CA PRO A 31 -45.64 -6.49 -45.66
C PRO A 31 -46.01 -6.48 -44.17
N PRO A 32 -46.83 -7.44 -43.68
CA PRO A 32 -47.35 -7.45 -42.31
C PRO A 32 -46.29 -7.53 -41.19
N ALA A 33 -45.02 -7.82 -41.51
CA ALA A 33 -43.91 -7.75 -40.56
C ALA A 33 -43.34 -6.33 -40.36
N HIS A 34 -43.60 -5.40 -41.29
CA HIS A 34 -43.14 -4.00 -41.23
C HIS A 34 -44.15 -3.05 -40.59
N THR A 35 -45.32 -3.54 -40.16
CA THR A 35 -46.30 -2.74 -39.42
C THR A 35 -45.91 -2.55 -37.95
N ILE A 36 -44.99 -3.36 -37.41
CA ILE A 36 -44.57 -3.31 -35.99
C ILE A 36 -43.81 -2.01 -35.65
N ALA A 37 -43.13 -1.41 -36.64
CA ALA A 37 -42.43 -0.13 -36.50
C ALA A 37 -43.18 1.05 -37.16
N SER A 38 -44.35 0.81 -37.76
CA SER A 38 -45.06 1.84 -38.52
C SER A 38 -45.76 2.80 -37.56
N GLY A 39 -45.15 3.97 -37.35
CA GLY A 39 -45.66 5.04 -36.47
C GLY A 39 -44.83 5.25 -35.20
N LYS A 40 -43.75 4.49 -34.99
CA LYS A 40 -42.79 4.72 -33.92
C LYS A 40 -41.62 5.58 -34.41
N THR A 41 -41.12 6.46 -33.55
CA THR A 41 -39.89 7.21 -33.83
C THR A 41 -38.67 6.28 -33.82
N VAL A 42 -37.56 6.72 -34.41
CA VAL A 42 -36.31 5.92 -34.46
C VAL A 42 -35.84 5.56 -33.05
N ASP A 43 -36.03 6.48 -32.10
CA ASP A 43 -35.66 6.28 -30.70
C ASP A 43 -36.52 5.21 -30.02
N GLU A 44 -37.84 5.18 -30.29
CA GLU A 44 -38.74 4.16 -29.74
C GLU A 44 -38.47 2.76 -30.33
N VAL A 45 -38.10 2.68 -31.61
CA VAL A 45 -37.69 1.40 -32.23
C VAL A 45 -36.38 0.92 -31.65
N TRP A 46 -35.44 1.84 -31.37
CA TRP A 46 -34.18 1.51 -30.73
C TRP A 46 -34.38 1.03 -29.29
N GLU A 47 -35.23 1.67 -28.50
CA GLU A 47 -35.58 1.23 -27.15
C GLU A 47 -36.22 -0.17 -27.14
N ASP A 48 -37.15 -0.45 -28.05
CA ASP A 48 -37.78 -1.78 -28.14
C ASP A 48 -36.81 -2.85 -28.63
N LEU A 49 -35.86 -2.50 -29.51
CA LEU A 49 -34.81 -3.40 -29.93
C LEU A 49 -33.81 -3.69 -28.80
N ASN A 50 -33.48 -2.68 -27.98
CA ASN A 50 -32.59 -2.82 -26.83
C ASN A 50 -33.22 -3.66 -25.70
N LYS A 51 -34.55 -3.86 -25.70
CA LYS A 51 -35.22 -4.85 -24.84
C LYS A 51 -35.07 -6.28 -25.36
N SER A 52 -34.71 -6.51 -26.61
CA SER A 52 -34.48 -7.87 -27.11
C SER A 52 -33.11 -8.38 -26.65
N PRO A 53 -33.01 -9.60 -26.08
CA PRO A 53 -31.71 -10.16 -25.65
C PRO A 53 -30.65 -10.24 -26.76
N LEU A 54 -31.07 -10.26 -28.03
CA LEU A 54 -30.18 -10.30 -29.19
C LEU A 54 -29.48 -8.97 -29.49
N PHE A 55 -30.03 -7.85 -29.03
CA PHE A 55 -29.57 -6.51 -29.35
C PHE A 55 -29.33 -5.63 -28.12
N MET A 56 -29.60 -6.14 -26.93
CA MET A 56 -29.39 -5.45 -25.67
C MET A 56 -27.90 -5.19 -25.42
N THR A 57 -27.55 -3.95 -25.14
CA THR A 57 -26.16 -3.54 -24.90
C THR A 57 -25.69 -3.69 -23.46
N ASP A 58 -26.63 -3.83 -22.50
CA ASP A 58 -26.33 -3.90 -21.08
C ASP A 58 -27.22 -4.94 -20.37
N LEU A 59 -26.60 -5.96 -19.76
CA LEU A 59 -27.29 -7.09 -19.09
C LEU A 59 -27.81 -6.72 -17.70
N ASP A 60 -27.17 -5.76 -17.03
CA ASP A 60 -27.43 -5.45 -15.62
C ASP A 60 -28.74 -4.66 -15.43
N ALA A 61 -29.22 -3.98 -16.49
CA ALA A 61 -30.45 -3.19 -16.45
C ALA A 61 -31.73 -4.00 -16.69
N ALA A 62 -31.63 -5.28 -17.08
CA ALA A 62 -32.77 -6.11 -17.49
C ALA A 62 -32.85 -7.47 -16.77
N GLU A 63 -31.97 -7.73 -15.80
CA GLU A 63 -32.05 -8.92 -14.94
C GLU A 63 -33.34 -8.88 -14.09
N GLY A 64 -34.30 -9.74 -14.44
CA GLY A 64 -35.55 -9.96 -13.69
C GLY A 64 -36.79 -9.22 -14.21
N GLU A 65 -36.66 -8.28 -15.14
CA GLU A 65 -37.79 -7.54 -15.73
C GLU A 65 -38.14 -7.98 -17.17
N ASN A 66 -37.32 -8.84 -17.78
CA ASN A 66 -37.47 -9.25 -19.17
C ASN A 66 -37.69 -10.76 -19.30
N ASP A 67 -38.91 -11.14 -19.71
CA ASP A 67 -39.34 -12.53 -19.87
C ASP A 67 -38.47 -13.31 -20.88
N ASP A 68 -37.92 -12.65 -21.90
CA ASP A 68 -37.05 -13.29 -22.90
C ASP A 68 -35.66 -13.61 -22.33
N ILE A 69 -35.14 -12.75 -21.44
CA ILE A 69 -33.89 -13.02 -20.69
C ILE A 69 -34.14 -14.14 -19.69
N ALA A 70 -35.26 -14.11 -18.97
CA ALA A 70 -35.65 -15.17 -18.05
C ALA A 70 -35.83 -16.52 -18.76
N ALA A 71 -36.42 -16.52 -19.97
CA ALA A 71 -36.55 -17.71 -20.81
C ALA A 71 -35.19 -18.23 -21.29
N LEU A 72 -34.27 -17.36 -21.72
CA LEU A 72 -32.91 -17.74 -22.10
C LEU A 72 -32.06 -18.21 -20.92
N GLN A 73 -32.22 -17.60 -19.74
CA GLN A 73 -31.59 -18.06 -18.51
C GLN A 73 -32.16 -19.41 -18.07
N ALA A 74 -33.47 -19.64 -18.18
CA ALA A 74 -34.08 -20.93 -17.93
C ALA A 74 -33.56 -22.01 -18.91
N LEU A 75 -33.37 -21.67 -20.18
CA LEU A 75 -32.70 -22.50 -21.19
C LEU A 75 -31.24 -22.80 -20.82
N ALA A 76 -30.52 -21.81 -20.29
CA ALA A 76 -29.12 -21.97 -19.86
C ALA A 76 -28.96 -22.86 -18.61
N TYR A 77 -30.04 -23.09 -17.85
CA TYR A 77 -30.10 -23.98 -16.68
C TYR A 77 -31.10 -25.12 -16.88
N GLU A 78 -31.20 -25.67 -18.10
CA GLU A 78 -32.02 -26.86 -18.38
C GLU A 78 -31.46 -28.09 -17.67
N GLY A 79 -32.11 -28.48 -16.56
CA GLY A 79 -31.82 -29.73 -15.86
C GLY A 79 -32.02 -29.64 -14.35
N THR A 80 -31.83 -30.78 -13.69
CA THR A 80 -31.78 -30.88 -12.23
C THR A 80 -30.60 -30.05 -11.68
N PRO A 81 -30.64 -29.63 -10.40
CA PRO A 81 -29.50 -28.99 -9.75
C PRO A 81 -28.19 -29.80 -9.87
N LEU A 82 -28.28 -31.14 -9.86
CA LEU A 82 -27.14 -32.03 -10.05
C LEU A 82 -26.57 -31.94 -11.48
N GLU A 83 -27.42 -32.03 -12.51
CA GLU A 83 -27.00 -31.96 -13.91
C GLU A 83 -26.34 -30.62 -14.23
N ASN A 84 -26.98 -29.53 -13.81
CA ASN A 84 -26.41 -28.18 -13.92
C ASN A 84 -25.05 -28.08 -13.20
N GLY A 85 -24.93 -28.63 -11.99
CA GLY A 85 -23.68 -28.68 -11.25
C GLY A 85 -22.57 -29.49 -11.94
N VAL A 86 -22.92 -30.58 -12.62
CA VAL A 86 -21.98 -31.41 -13.39
C VAL A 86 -21.55 -30.73 -14.68
N ASP A 87 -22.46 -30.13 -15.43
CA ASP A 87 -22.16 -29.38 -16.66
C ASP A 87 -21.23 -28.20 -16.38
N PHE A 88 -21.52 -27.39 -15.35
CA PHE A 88 -20.63 -26.29 -14.95
C PHE A 88 -19.24 -26.76 -14.51
N LYS A 89 -19.15 -27.93 -13.86
CA LYS A 89 -17.86 -28.55 -13.52
C LYS A 89 -17.09 -28.93 -14.78
N GLU A 90 -17.75 -29.50 -15.78
CA GLU A 90 -17.11 -29.91 -17.04
C GLU A 90 -16.64 -28.72 -17.86
N ARG A 91 -17.49 -27.71 -18.08
CA ARG A 91 -17.13 -26.44 -18.74
C ARG A 91 -15.98 -25.74 -18.02
N GLY A 92 -16.04 -25.68 -16.69
CA GLY A 92 -14.94 -25.13 -15.88
C GLY A 92 -13.63 -25.90 -16.08
N ASN A 93 -13.67 -27.23 -16.17
CA ASN A 93 -12.50 -28.06 -16.43
C ASN A 93 -11.92 -27.84 -17.84
N GLU A 94 -12.77 -27.62 -18.85
CA GLU A 94 -12.36 -27.29 -20.22
C GLU A 94 -11.66 -25.94 -20.29
N CYS A 95 -12.27 -24.90 -19.70
CA CYS A 95 -11.65 -23.57 -19.55
C CYS A 95 -10.31 -23.67 -18.82
N PHE A 96 -10.23 -24.49 -17.77
CA PHE A 96 -8.99 -24.71 -17.03
C PHE A 96 -7.89 -25.37 -17.89
N LYS A 97 -8.23 -26.34 -18.75
CA LYS A 97 -7.27 -26.99 -19.68
C LYS A 97 -6.65 -26.00 -20.67
N ILE A 98 -7.42 -25.01 -21.14
CA ILE A 98 -6.94 -23.98 -22.07
C ILE A 98 -6.32 -22.76 -21.37
N ARG A 99 -6.09 -22.82 -20.04
CA ARG A 99 -5.56 -21.74 -19.19
C ARG A 99 -6.46 -20.50 -19.07
N GLY A 100 -7.75 -20.62 -19.40
CA GLY A 100 -8.78 -19.60 -19.15
C GLY A 100 -9.23 -19.60 -17.69
N TYR A 101 -8.36 -19.16 -16.77
CA TYR A 101 -8.60 -19.29 -15.33
C TYR A 101 -9.73 -18.41 -14.80
N VAL A 102 -9.98 -17.25 -15.42
CA VAL A 102 -11.06 -16.33 -15.04
C VAL A 102 -12.41 -16.99 -15.35
N ASP A 103 -12.60 -17.43 -16.59
CA ASP A 103 -13.82 -18.10 -17.03
C ASP A 103 -14.05 -19.41 -16.26
N ALA A 104 -12.97 -20.20 -16.03
CA ALA A 104 -13.06 -21.41 -15.23
C ALA A 104 -13.59 -21.12 -13.81
N LYS A 105 -13.10 -20.05 -13.17
CA LYS A 105 -13.56 -19.62 -11.85
C LYS A 105 -15.03 -19.22 -11.86
N GLU A 106 -15.50 -18.57 -12.92
CA GLU A 106 -16.91 -18.21 -13.07
C GLU A 106 -17.80 -19.45 -13.21
N PHE A 107 -17.44 -20.40 -14.09
CA PHE A 107 -18.20 -21.63 -14.27
C PHE A 107 -18.24 -22.46 -12.97
N TYR A 108 -17.11 -22.64 -12.27
CA TYR A 108 -17.13 -23.29 -10.96
C TYR A 108 -17.99 -22.52 -9.95
N GLY A 109 -17.94 -21.18 -9.96
CA GLY A 109 -18.74 -20.33 -9.11
C GLY A 109 -20.25 -20.50 -9.32
N LYS A 110 -20.69 -20.58 -10.58
CA LYS A 110 -22.09 -20.83 -10.96
C LYS A 110 -22.57 -22.19 -10.45
N GLY A 111 -21.79 -23.25 -10.67
CA GLY A 111 -22.11 -24.59 -10.14
C GLY A 111 -22.20 -24.62 -8.60
N ILE A 112 -21.30 -23.91 -7.91
CA ILE A 112 -21.34 -23.78 -6.44
C ILE A 112 -22.61 -23.04 -6.00
N ALA A 113 -22.99 -21.96 -6.68
CA ALA A 113 -24.15 -21.15 -6.30
C ALA A 113 -25.44 -21.98 -6.30
N ILE A 114 -25.63 -22.81 -7.33
CA ILE A 114 -26.78 -23.70 -7.49
C ILE A 114 -26.80 -24.74 -6.36
N LEU A 115 -25.74 -25.57 -6.26
CA LEU A 115 -25.72 -26.70 -5.34
C LEU A 115 -25.62 -26.27 -3.86
N ALA A 116 -24.90 -25.19 -3.55
CA ALA A 116 -24.87 -24.63 -2.20
C ALA A 116 -26.21 -23.96 -1.82
N GLY A 117 -26.95 -23.44 -2.81
CA GLY A 117 -28.31 -22.94 -2.63
C GLY A 117 -29.24 -24.05 -2.12
N GLU A 118 -29.22 -25.21 -2.77
CA GLU A 118 -30.01 -26.38 -2.37
C GLU A 118 -29.57 -26.92 -0.99
N GLU A 119 -28.27 -26.99 -0.71
CA GLU A 119 -27.79 -27.39 0.63
C GLU A 119 -28.28 -26.44 1.73
N ARG A 120 -28.32 -25.13 1.46
CA ARG A 120 -28.82 -24.14 2.43
C ARG A 120 -30.32 -24.28 2.67
N LYS A 121 -31.11 -24.58 1.64
CA LYS A 121 -32.55 -24.88 1.79
C LYS A 121 -32.74 -26.10 2.69
N ARG A 122 -32.00 -27.19 2.43
CA ARG A 122 -32.03 -28.41 3.26
C ARG A 122 -31.59 -28.13 4.70
N ALA A 123 -30.57 -27.31 4.91
CA ALA A 123 -30.13 -26.91 6.26
C ALA A 123 -31.17 -26.09 7.04
N ARG A 124 -32.10 -25.39 6.36
CA ARG A 124 -33.23 -24.68 6.98
C ARG A 124 -34.46 -25.58 7.21
N GLY A 125 -34.39 -26.86 6.85
CA GLY A 125 -35.49 -27.81 6.95
C GLY A 125 -36.48 -27.75 5.79
N GLU A 126 -36.12 -27.10 4.68
CA GLU A 126 -36.92 -27.11 3.45
C GLU A 126 -36.66 -28.40 2.66
N VAL A 127 -37.71 -28.96 2.06
CA VAL A 127 -37.61 -30.12 1.15
C VAL A 127 -37.22 -29.62 -0.24
N THR A 128 -36.09 -30.08 -0.76
CA THR A 128 -35.65 -29.77 -2.12
C THR A 128 -36.33 -30.71 -3.12
N LYS A 129 -36.61 -30.16 -4.30
CA LYS A 129 -37.38 -30.85 -5.34
C LYS A 129 -36.68 -30.75 -6.68
N ASN A 130 -36.84 -31.77 -7.50
CA ASN A 130 -36.39 -31.77 -8.88
C ASN A 130 -37.29 -30.86 -9.76
N PRO A 131 -36.90 -30.58 -11.02
CA PRO A 131 -37.71 -29.78 -11.94
C PRO A 131 -39.12 -30.32 -12.18
N ASP A 132 -39.34 -31.62 -11.99
CA ASP A 132 -40.64 -32.29 -12.11
C ASP A 132 -41.53 -32.16 -10.84
N GLY A 133 -41.02 -31.51 -9.78
CA GLY A 133 -41.73 -31.25 -8.53
C GLY A 133 -41.72 -32.41 -7.52
N GLU A 134 -40.97 -33.46 -7.80
CA GLU A 134 -40.74 -34.60 -6.90
C GLU A 134 -39.65 -34.28 -5.89
N GLU A 135 -39.74 -34.84 -4.69
CA GLU A 135 -38.75 -34.63 -3.62
C GLU A 135 -37.41 -35.31 -3.99
N ASP A 136 -36.30 -34.61 -3.73
CA ASP A 136 -34.97 -35.18 -3.99
C ASP A 136 -34.75 -36.42 -3.12
N SER A 137 -34.42 -37.54 -3.76
CA SER A 137 -34.05 -38.77 -3.05
C SER A 137 -32.75 -38.59 -2.25
N GLU A 138 -32.54 -39.42 -1.21
CA GLU A 138 -31.29 -39.39 -0.43
C GLU A 138 -30.05 -39.63 -1.29
N GLU A 139 -30.16 -40.47 -2.33
CA GLU A 139 -29.07 -40.73 -3.27
C GLU A 139 -28.74 -39.50 -4.12
N GLU A 140 -29.76 -38.78 -4.56
CA GLU A 140 -29.61 -37.55 -5.34
C GLU A 140 -28.97 -36.44 -4.51
N ILE A 141 -29.43 -36.27 -3.27
CA ILE A 141 -28.83 -35.36 -2.29
C ILE A 141 -27.36 -35.70 -2.05
N ALA A 142 -27.01 -36.99 -1.93
CA ALA A 142 -25.63 -37.43 -1.75
C ALA A 142 -24.76 -37.09 -2.98
N LYS A 143 -25.29 -37.27 -4.19
CA LYS A 143 -24.60 -36.89 -5.44
C LYS A 143 -24.43 -35.38 -5.56
N GLN A 144 -25.44 -34.59 -5.21
CA GLN A 144 -25.35 -33.12 -5.17
C GLN A 144 -24.24 -32.66 -4.21
N LYS A 145 -24.19 -33.23 -2.99
CA LYS A 145 -23.13 -32.95 -2.00
C LYS A 145 -21.74 -33.32 -2.50
N SER A 146 -21.61 -34.48 -3.12
CA SER A 146 -20.34 -34.93 -3.72
C SER A 146 -19.89 -33.98 -4.84
N THR A 147 -20.80 -33.55 -5.70
CA THR A 147 -20.48 -32.60 -6.78
C THR A 147 -20.11 -31.22 -6.23
N LEU A 148 -20.83 -30.73 -5.22
CA LEU A 148 -20.53 -29.48 -4.53
C LEU A 148 -19.14 -29.50 -3.88
N GLU A 149 -18.78 -30.60 -3.21
CA GLU A 149 -17.43 -30.83 -2.66
C GLU A 149 -16.36 -30.70 -3.75
N THR A 150 -16.58 -31.35 -4.90
CA THR A 150 -15.61 -31.28 -6.01
C THR A 150 -15.46 -29.87 -6.58
N LEU A 151 -16.53 -29.08 -6.62
CA LEU A 151 -16.51 -27.71 -7.16
C LEU A 151 -15.75 -26.72 -6.27
N TYR A 152 -15.98 -26.74 -4.94
CA TYR A 152 -15.22 -25.89 -3.99
C TYR A 152 -13.72 -26.08 -4.11
N ASN A 153 -13.33 -27.31 -4.40
CA ASN A 153 -11.98 -27.75 -4.62
C ASN A 153 -11.29 -27.00 -5.79
N TYR A 154 -12.02 -26.62 -6.85
CA TYR A 154 -11.43 -25.99 -8.04
C TYR A 154 -11.31 -24.46 -7.96
N ARG A 155 -12.00 -23.79 -7.04
CA ARG A 155 -11.98 -22.31 -6.90
C ARG A 155 -10.75 -21.78 -6.15
N SER A 156 -9.97 -22.66 -5.51
CA SER A 156 -8.61 -22.40 -4.97
C SER A 156 -8.47 -21.34 -3.86
N CYS A 157 -9.51 -21.05 -3.09
CA CYS A 157 -9.39 -20.27 -1.84
C CYS A 157 -9.38 -21.18 -0.61
N TRP A 158 -8.65 -20.81 0.45
CA TRP A 158 -8.67 -21.57 1.71
C TRP A 158 -10.06 -21.59 2.35
N LEU A 159 -10.89 -20.55 2.13
CA LEU A 159 -12.30 -20.51 2.57
C LEU A 159 -13.16 -21.54 1.84
N ASP A 160 -12.97 -21.68 0.52
CA ASP A 160 -13.66 -22.69 -0.28
C ASP A 160 -13.20 -24.10 0.10
N CYS A 161 -11.91 -24.29 0.39
CA CYS A 161 -11.40 -25.55 0.91
C CYS A 161 -11.98 -25.88 2.29
N ALA A 162 -12.16 -24.88 3.17
CA ALA A 162 -12.83 -25.07 4.45
C ALA A 162 -14.30 -25.49 4.27
N ALA A 163 -15.01 -24.94 3.27
CA ALA A 163 -16.35 -25.41 2.92
C ALA A 163 -16.35 -26.85 2.40
N ALA A 164 -15.39 -27.22 1.54
CA ALA A 164 -15.22 -28.60 1.07
C ALA A 164 -14.95 -29.58 2.22
N LEU A 165 -14.13 -29.19 3.21
CA LEU A 165 -13.82 -30.02 4.38
C LEU A 165 -15.01 -30.18 5.34
N ARG A 166 -15.96 -29.24 5.37
CA ARG A 166 -17.22 -29.41 6.11
C ARG A 166 -18.13 -30.47 5.48
N LEU A 167 -18.10 -30.59 4.15
CA LEU A 167 -18.84 -31.62 3.41
C LEU A 167 -18.14 -32.98 3.52
N ASN A 168 -16.81 -33.00 3.35
CA ASN A 168 -16.00 -34.20 3.44
C ASN A 168 -14.70 -33.93 4.19
N PRO A 169 -14.64 -34.28 5.49
CA PRO A 169 -13.45 -34.11 6.32
C PRO A 169 -12.25 -34.97 5.88
N ARG A 170 -12.43 -35.96 5.00
CA ARG A 170 -11.36 -36.85 4.53
C ARG A 170 -10.75 -36.41 3.19
N ASN A 171 -11.09 -35.22 2.71
CA ASN A 171 -10.64 -34.72 1.41
C ASN A 171 -9.19 -34.19 1.44
N LEU A 172 -8.23 -35.07 1.10
CA LEU A 172 -6.81 -34.73 1.05
C LEU A 172 -6.46 -33.60 0.07
N LYS A 173 -7.21 -33.45 -1.03
CA LYS A 173 -6.98 -32.38 -2.02
C LYS A 173 -7.34 -31.01 -1.45
N ALA A 174 -8.40 -30.94 -0.65
CA ALA A 174 -8.81 -29.71 0.03
C ALA A 174 -7.77 -29.28 1.09
N TYR A 175 -7.22 -30.22 1.87
CA TYR A 175 -6.10 -29.94 2.77
C TYR A 175 -4.87 -29.41 2.02
N TYR A 176 -4.45 -30.08 0.94
CA TYR A 176 -3.30 -29.66 0.14
C TYR A 176 -3.48 -28.25 -0.44
N ARG A 177 -4.63 -27.97 -1.06
CA ARG A 177 -4.92 -26.67 -1.67
C ARG A 177 -5.03 -25.56 -0.62
N SER A 178 -5.65 -25.84 0.52
CA SER A 178 -5.76 -24.90 1.63
C SER A 178 -4.38 -24.56 2.21
N ALA A 179 -3.54 -25.55 2.49
CA ALA A 179 -2.18 -25.33 2.99
C ALA A 179 -1.32 -24.54 1.98
N ARG A 180 -1.43 -24.85 0.68
CA ARG A 180 -0.77 -24.07 -0.39
C ARG A 180 -1.25 -22.61 -0.44
N ALA A 181 -2.55 -22.38 -0.33
CA ALA A 181 -3.13 -21.04 -0.34
C ALA A 181 -2.71 -20.22 0.88
N LEU A 182 -2.71 -20.83 2.07
CA LEU A 182 -2.27 -20.20 3.33
C LEU A 182 -0.77 -19.88 3.32
N LEU A 183 0.06 -20.79 2.79
CA LEU A 183 1.49 -20.57 2.58
C LEU A 183 1.75 -19.39 1.64
N ALA A 184 0.98 -19.25 0.56
CA ALA A 184 1.13 -18.15 -0.40
C ALA A 184 0.85 -16.76 0.20
N VAL A 185 0.09 -16.69 1.30
CA VAL A 185 -0.21 -15.45 2.03
C VAL A 185 0.59 -15.32 3.33
N ASP A 186 1.65 -16.12 3.51
CA ASP A 186 2.52 -16.13 4.70
C ASP A 186 1.78 -16.41 6.04
N ARG A 187 0.60 -17.05 6.01
CA ARG A 187 -0.10 -17.53 7.21
C ARG A 187 0.43 -18.90 7.63
N ILE A 188 1.69 -18.92 8.08
CA ILE A 188 2.49 -20.14 8.29
C ILE A 188 1.88 -21.07 9.33
N GLU A 189 1.47 -20.56 10.49
CA GLU A 189 0.91 -21.37 11.58
C GLU A 189 -0.36 -22.12 11.14
N GLU A 190 -1.23 -21.44 10.38
CA GLU A 190 -2.45 -22.04 9.87
C GLU A 190 -2.19 -23.00 8.70
N ALA A 191 -1.20 -22.69 7.85
CA ALA A 191 -0.76 -23.59 6.80
C ALA A 191 -0.23 -24.90 7.39
N ASP A 192 0.57 -24.81 8.47
CA ASP A 192 1.11 -25.96 9.20
C ASP A 192 0.00 -26.80 9.83
N ASP A 193 -0.94 -26.17 10.55
CA ASP A 193 -2.09 -26.84 11.17
C ASP A 193 -2.97 -27.58 10.13
N VAL A 194 -3.27 -26.93 9.00
CA VAL A 194 -4.01 -27.57 7.89
C VAL A 194 -3.21 -28.72 7.28
N CYS A 195 -1.90 -28.55 7.07
CA CYS A 195 -1.04 -29.58 6.50
C CYS A 195 -0.93 -30.81 7.42
N ALA A 196 -0.74 -30.58 8.72
CA ALA A 196 -0.66 -31.61 9.76
C ALA A 196 -1.98 -32.41 9.86
N ARG A 197 -3.13 -31.75 9.79
CA ARG A 197 -4.45 -32.43 9.72
C ARG A 197 -4.61 -33.26 8.45
N GLY A 198 -4.07 -32.81 7.32
CA GLY A 198 -4.06 -33.61 6.09
C GLY A 198 -3.17 -34.86 6.23
N LEU A 199 -1.97 -34.70 6.80
CA LEU A 199 -1.01 -35.78 7.00
C LEU A 199 -1.46 -36.80 8.05
N SER A 200 -2.27 -36.41 9.04
CA SER A 200 -2.84 -37.36 10.00
C SER A 200 -3.87 -38.32 9.38
N LEU A 201 -4.44 -37.95 8.23
CA LEU A 201 -5.33 -38.81 7.44
C LEU A 201 -4.57 -39.74 6.50
N ASP A 202 -3.48 -39.26 5.92
CA ASP A 202 -2.58 -40.01 5.04
C ASP A 202 -1.13 -39.52 5.19
N GLU A 203 -0.38 -40.16 6.08
CA GLU A 203 1.02 -39.85 6.33
C GLU A 203 1.90 -40.11 5.11
N SER A 204 1.44 -40.93 4.16
CA SER A 204 2.16 -41.33 2.95
C SER A 204 2.06 -40.33 1.80
N ASN A 205 1.21 -39.30 1.96
CA ASN A 205 0.89 -38.37 0.89
C ASN A 205 2.09 -37.49 0.49
N ALA A 206 2.67 -37.77 -0.67
CA ALA A 206 3.85 -37.04 -1.18
C ALA A 206 3.58 -35.54 -1.40
N SER A 207 2.37 -35.16 -1.84
CA SER A 207 2.02 -33.76 -2.10
C SER A 207 1.94 -32.94 -0.82
N LEU A 208 1.33 -33.49 0.24
CA LEU A 208 1.25 -32.82 1.54
C LEU A 208 2.61 -32.73 2.22
N ARG A 209 3.46 -33.78 2.15
CA ARG A 209 4.84 -33.71 2.66
C ARG A 209 5.65 -32.61 1.98
N GLY A 210 5.53 -32.47 0.67
CA GLY A 210 6.21 -31.37 -0.05
C GLY A 210 5.74 -29.99 0.41
N VAL A 211 4.46 -29.84 0.75
CA VAL A 211 3.94 -28.58 1.33
C VAL A 211 4.47 -28.37 2.75
N ALA A 212 4.55 -29.41 3.57
CA ALA A 212 5.14 -29.32 4.90
C ALA A 212 6.61 -28.87 4.85
N ASP A 213 7.40 -29.43 3.92
CA ASP A 213 8.79 -29.02 3.70
C ASP A 213 8.89 -27.54 3.28
N ASP A 214 8.02 -27.10 2.38
CA ASP A 214 7.93 -25.69 1.95
C ASP A 214 7.53 -24.76 3.12
N ILE A 215 6.59 -25.17 3.96
CA ILE A 215 6.16 -24.45 5.18
C ILE A 215 7.34 -24.31 6.15
N ILE A 216 8.03 -25.41 6.44
CA ILE A 216 9.20 -25.42 7.36
C ILE A 216 10.29 -24.50 6.84
N LYS A 217 10.57 -24.55 5.53
CA LYS A 217 11.55 -23.65 4.90
C LYS A 217 11.13 -22.19 5.05
N ARG A 218 9.88 -21.87 4.75
CA ARG A 218 9.36 -20.49 4.83
C ARG A 218 9.33 -19.97 6.27
N ALA A 219 8.95 -20.81 7.23
CA ALA A 219 8.98 -20.49 8.66
C ALA A 219 10.39 -20.07 9.10
N LYS A 220 11.41 -20.87 8.74
CA LYS A 220 12.82 -20.56 9.05
C LYS A 220 13.29 -19.23 8.45
N GLU A 221 12.88 -18.92 7.22
CA GLU A 221 13.20 -17.64 6.58
C GLU A 221 12.59 -16.45 7.33
N ILE A 222 11.32 -16.56 7.72
CA ILE A 222 10.60 -15.52 8.46
C ILE A 222 11.21 -15.32 9.86
N ASP A 223 11.51 -16.41 10.57
CA ASP A 223 12.13 -16.35 11.89
C ASP A 223 13.55 -15.77 11.83
N ALA A 224 14.35 -16.15 10.83
CA ALA A 224 15.68 -15.58 10.63
C ALA A 224 15.60 -14.06 10.36
N ARG A 225 14.66 -13.62 9.53
CA ARG A 225 14.42 -12.20 9.27
C ARG A 225 13.99 -11.46 10.53
N ARG A 226 13.04 -12.03 11.30
CA ARG A 226 12.55 -11.46 12.56
C ARG A 226 13.66 -11.33 13.59
N LYS A 227 14.51 -12.35 13.73
CA LYS A 227 15.65 -12.34 14.65
C LYS A 227 16.66 -11.26 14.27
N LYS A 228 17.02 -11.17 12.98
CA LYS A 228 17.94 -10.14 12.47
C LYS A 228 17.41 -8.73 12.73
N GLU A 229 16.12 -8.52 12.52
CA GLU A 229 15.47 -7.23 12.79
C GLU A 229 15.47 -6.89 14.29
N ALA A 230 15.11 -7.85 15.14
CA ALA A 230 15.14 -7.67 16.59
C ALA A 230 16.55 -7.36 17.11
N GLU A 231 17.58 -8.02 16.58
CA GLU A 231 18.98 -7.75 16.92
C GLU A 231 19.41 -6.35 16.49
N ARG A 232 19.00 -5.88 15.29
CA ARG A 232 19.27 -4.51 14.82
C ARG A 232 18.64 -3.47 15.74
N VAL A 233 17.34 -3.60 16.00
CA VAL A 233 16.58 -2.68 16.87
C VAL A 233 17.16 -2.68 18.29
N ALA A 234 17.51 -3.85 18.84
CA ALA A 234 18.15 -3.94 20.15
C ALA A 234 19.53 -3.26 20.19
N LYS A 235 20.31 -3.37 19.11
CA LYS A 235 21.62 -2.72 18.97
C LYS A 235 21.50 -1.20 18.89
N GLU A 236 20.57 -0.69 18.09
CA GLU A 236 20.29 0.76 17.97
C GLU A 236 19.85 1.34 19.31
N LYS A 237 18.89 0.69 19.98
CA LYS A 237 18.40 1.10 21.30
C LYS A 237 19.51 1.09 22.36
N ARG A 238 20.42 0.10 22.31
CA ARG A 238 21.59 0.05 23.21
C ARG A 238 22.50 1.24 22.95
N ARG A 239 22.81 1.55 21.70
CA ARG A 239 23.68 2.67 21.32
C ARG A 239 23.10 4.01 21.74
N GLU A 240 21.79 4.22 21.54
CA GLU A 240 21.09 5.42 22.01
C GLU A 240 21.21 5.58 23.54
N MET A 241 21.02 4.49 24.30
CA MET A 241 21.21 4.51 25.76
C MET A 241 22.64 4.82 26.16
N LEU A 242 23.65 4.31 25.44
CA LEU A 242 25.06 4.60 25.70
C LEU A 242 25.37 6.08 25.46
N VAL A 243 24.92 6.65 24.35
CA VAL A 243 25.08 8.09 24.05
C VAL A 243 24.42 8.94 25.14
N LYS A 244 23.19 8.61 25.54
CA LYS A 244 22.47 9.31 26.62
C LYS A 244 23.20 9.21 27.96
N ALA A 245 23.77 8.06 28.29
CA ALA A 245 24.56 7.87 29.50
C ALA A 245 25.86 8.68 29.45
N ALA A 246 26.54 8.68 28.30
CA ALA A 246 27.76 9.43 28.05
C ALA A 246 27.55 10.95 28.18
N LEU A 247 26.47 11.49 27.60
CA LEU A 247 26.09 12.91 27.72
C LEU A 247 25.84 13.31 29.17
N ARG A 248 25.13 12.48 29.93
CA ARG A 248 24.85 12.71 31.36
C ARG A 248 26.13 12.66 32.20
N ALA A 249 27.00 11.67 31.98
CA ALA A 249 28.26 11.52 32.70
C ALA A 249 29.19 12.73 32.52
N ARG A 250 29.08 13.40 31.35
CA ARG A 250 29.87 14.58 30.99
C ARG A 250 29.18 15.91 31.29
N ASN A 251 28.01 15.88 31.93
CA ASN A 251 27.22 17.08 32.25
C ASN A 251 26.87 17.95 31.03
N ILE A 252 26.52 17.31 29.91
CA ILE A 252 26.18 17.98 28.65
C ILE A 252 24.64 18.03 28.50
N PRO A 253 24.01 19.21 28.61
CA PRO A 253 22.57 19.35 28.41
C PRO A 253 22.23 19.33 26.93
N THR A 254 21.09 18.72 26.61
CA THR A 254 20.56 18.60 25.24
C THR A 254 19.10 19.03 25.18
N ARG A 255 18.70 19.72 24.10
CA ARG A 255 17.32 20.12 23.84
C ARG A 255 16.90 19.76 22.43
N THR A 256 15.68 19.27 22.28
CA THR A 256 15.05 19.03 20.99
C THR A 256 13.95 20.07 20.75
N THR A 257 13.94 20.68 19.58
CA THR A 257 12.94 21.65 19.13
C THR A 257 11.79 20.96 18.42
N SER A 258 10.71 21.70 18.12
CA SER A 258 9.55 21.15 17.41
C SER A 258 9.82 20.83 15.94
N GLN A 259 10.86 21.43 15.36
CA GLN A 259 11.28 21.24 13.97
C GLN A 259 12.80 21.09 13.94
N PRO A 260 13.34 19.90 14.29
CA PRO A 260 14.76 19.65 14.18
C PRO A 260 15.18 19.70 12.70
N PRO A 261 16.41 20.17 12.40
CA PRO A 261 16.95 20.14 11.04
C PRO A 261 17.09 18.70 10.54
N GLU A 262 16.94 18.50 9.22
CA GLU A 262 17.27 17.22 8.59
C GLU A 262 18.79 17.05 8.56
N MET A 263 19.30 16.11 9.36
CA MET A 263 20.74 15.90 9.55
C MET A 263 21.28 14.66 8.82
N GLU A 264 20.49 14.06 7.92
CA GLU A 264 20.81 12.79 7.23
C GLU A 264 21.32 11.72 8.24
N ASP A 265 22.58 11.30 8.10
CA ASP A 265 23.27 10.33 8.96
C ASP A 265 24.09 10.98 10.09
N ALA A 266 24.09 12.31 10.21
CA ALA A 266 24.86 13.04 11.22
C ALA A 266 24.08 13.17 12.53
N GLY A 267 24.53 12.48 13.56
CA GLY A 267 23.98 12.56 14.92
C GLY A 267 25.09 12.46 15.97
N ILE A 268 24.73 12.66 17.24
CA ILE A 268 25.71 12.46 18.32
C ILE A 268 26.07 10.98 18.39
N ALA A 269 27.35 10.67 18.32
CA ALA A 269 27.83 9.29 18.32
C ALA A 269 29.03 9.11 19.24
N LEU A 270 29.27 7.86 19.64
CA LEU A 270 30.49 7.44 20.30
C LEU A 270 31.51 6.98 19.25
N VAL A 271 32.72 7.53 19.32
CA VAL A 271 33.82 7.32 18.37
C VAL A 271 35.10 6.95 19.15
N PRO A 272 35.92 5.99 18.67
CA PRO A 272 35.78 5.23 17.43
C PRO A 272 34.77 4.09 17.51
N ASP A 273 34.46 3.59 18.71
CA ASP A 273 33.55 2.45 18.89
C ASP A 273 32.19 2.94 19.45
N PRO A 274 31.09 2.82 18.68
CA PRO A 274 29.75 3.21 19.13
C PRO A 274 29.18 2.31 20.23
N ASP A 275 29.81 1.16 20.48
CA ASP A 275 29.38 0.16 21.44
C ASP A 275 30.25 0.16 22.73
N ASP A 276 31.34 0.93 22.79
CA ASP A 276 32.17 1.10 24.00
C ASP A 276 31.80 2.40 24.75
N PRO A 277 31.36 2.33 26.03
CA PRO A 277 31.09 3.52 26.84
C PRO A 277 32.32 4.40 27.12
N ARG A 278 33.54 3.90 26.90
CA ARG A 278 34.79 4.66 27.05
C ARG A 278 35.15 5.51 25.84
N SER A 279 34.48 5.28 24.70
CA SER A 279 34.65 6.10 23.50
C SER A 279 34.32 7.56 23.77
N ALA A 280 34.94 8.44 22.98
CA ALA A 280 34.69 9.86 23.00
C ALA A 280 33.34 10.16 22.33
N LEU A 281 32.63 11.20 22.80
CA LEU A 281 31.48 11.71 22.05
C LEU A 281 31.96 12.55 20.87
N ALA A 282 31.32 12.38 19.73
CA ALA A 282 31.45 13.24 18.57
C ALA A 282 30.12 13.94 18.30
N PHE A 283 30.20 15.24 18.01
CA PHE A 283 29.04 16.10 17.80
C PHE A 283 29.04 16.63 16.36
N PRO A 284 27.93 16.50 15.63
CA PRO A 284 27.67 17.34 14.46
C PRO A 284 27.81 18.82 14.85
N THR A 285 28.62 19.57 14.13
CA THR A 285 28.93 20.96 14.46
C THR A 285 28.81 21.86 13.24
N VAL A 286 28.10 22.97 13.39
CA VAL A 286 27.98 24.02 12.37
C VAL A 286 28.83 25.22 12.79
N PHE A 287 29.78 25.59 11.95
CA PHE A 287 30.46 26.88 12.03
C PHE A 287 29.60 27.91 11.28
N LEU A 288 29.17 28.95 11.99
CA LEU A 288 28.37 30.03 11.43
C LEU A 288 29.25 31.28 11.27
N TYR A 289 29.22 31.88 10.09
CA TYR A 289 29.92 33.12 9.76
C TYR A 289 28.89 34.25 9.58
N PRO A 290 28.33 34.79 10.68
CA PRO A 290 27.11 35.60 10.62
C PRO A 290 27.27 36.95 9.91
N LEU A 291 28.49 37.44 9.73
CA LEU A 291 28.75 38.71 9.03
C LEU A 291 28.70 38.56 7.50
N ASP A 292 28.94 37.36 7.01
CA ASP A 292 29.02 37.05 5.58
C ASP A 292 27.88 36.10 5.16
N LEU A 293 27.04 35.66 6.11
CA LEU A 293 25.89 34.76 5.93
C LEU A 293 26.25 33.39 5.37
N GLU A 294 27.44 32.90 5.74
CA GLU A 294 27.95 31.60 5.32
C GLU A 294 27.99 30.62 6.49
N SER A 295 28.09 29.32 6.18
CA SER A 295 28.25 28.26 7.18
C SER A 295 29.03 27.06 6.67
N ASP A 296 29.80 26.42 7.55
CA ASP A 296 30.41 25.12 7.31
C ASP A 296 29.83 24.06 8.26
N PHE A 297 29.73 22.82 7.78
CA PHE A 297 29.25 21.70 8.56
C PHE A 297 30.33 20.63 8.76
N VAL A 298 30.63 20.34 10.03
CA VAL A 298 31.52 19.27 10.45
C VAL A 298 30.68 18.12 10.99
N LYS A 299 30.66 16.99 10.26
CA LYS A 299 29.85 15.81 10.62
C LYS A 299 30.15 15.25 12.01
N ALA A 300 31.42 15.28 12.42
CA ALA A 300 31.88 14.70 13.68
C ALA A 300 33.01 15.55 14.28
N PHE A 301 32.67 16.38 15.27
CA PHE A 301 33.63 17.07 16.13
C PHE A 301 33.78 16.26 17.43
N GLU A 302 34.88 15.54 17.56
CA GLU A 302 35.21 14.76 18.76
C GLU A 302 35.43 15.67 19.98
N GLU A 303 34.89 15.29 21.13
CA GLU A 303 34.90 16.10 22.35
C GLU A 303 36.32 16.43 22.86
N THR A 304 37.33 15.64 22.50
CA THR A 304 38.73 15.84 22.89
C THR A 304 39.44 16.88 22.03
N HIS A 305 38.97 17.09 20.79
CA HIS A 305 39.53 18.05 19.85
C HIS A 305 39.27 19.50 20.28
N THR A 306 40.08 20.40 19.77
CA THR A 306 39.96 21.84 19.96
C THR A 306 39.37 22.53 18.73
N LEU A 307 38.91 23.77 18.89
CA LEU A 307 38.42 24.55 17.76
C LEU A 307 39.54 24.85 16.75
N GLU A 308 40.77 25.04 17.23
CA GLU A 308 41.94 25.28 16.38
C GLU A 308 42.22 24.10 15.44
N ASP A 309 42.04 22.86 15.90
CA ASP A 309 42.22 21.65 15.09
C ASP A 309 41.26 21.65 13.89
N HIS A 310 40.01 22.06 14.11
CA HIS A 310 38.99 22.09 13.06
C HIS A 310 39.11 23.32 12.15
N LEU A 311 39.31 24.52 12.70
CA LEU A 311 39.51 25.71 11.88
C LEU A 311 40.80 25.66 11.05
N GLY A 312 41.80 24.91 11.50
CA GLY A 312 43.09 24.80 10.82
C GLY A 312 43.00 24.13 9.44
N TYR A 313 42.07 23.19 9.24
CA TYR A 313 41.84 22.59 7.93
C TYR A 313 40.67 23.24 7.16
N VAL A 314 39.75 23.92 7.87
CA VAL A 314 38.65 24.65 7.23
C VAL A 314 39.15 25.93 6.55
N PHE A 315 40.12 26.61 7.15
CA PHE A 315 40.72 27.81 6.56
C PHE A 315 41.84 27.46 5.57
N PRO A 316 41.98 28.22 4.46
CA PRO A 316 41.23 29.43 4.11
C PRO A 316 39.86 29.15 3.51
N LEU A 317 38.90 30.04 3.78
CA LEU A 317 37.54 29.94 3.25
C LEU A 317 37.51 30.37 1.78
N PRO A 318 36.96 29.57 0.84
CA PRO A 318 36.95 29.90 -0.59
C PRO A 318 36.26 31.22 -0.95
N TRP A 319 35.27 31.62 -0.14
CA TRP A 319 34.49 32.83 -0.33
C TRP A 319 35.12 34.07 0.32
N ASP A 320 36.06 33.91 1.26
CA ASP A 320 36.72 35.01 1.97
C ASP A 320 37.86 35.61 1.15
N LYS A 321 37.51 36.38 0.11
CA LYS A 321 38.48 37.05 -0.77
C LYS A 321 39.35 38.08 -0.06
N GLU A 322 38.88 38.63 1.07
CA GLU A 322 39.57 39.67 1.84
C GLU A 322 40.50 39.07 2.92
N GLY A 323 40.44 37.76 3.17
CA GLY A 323 41.27 37.09 4.17
C GLY A 323 40.96 37.52 5.60
N LYS A 324 39.70 37.86 5.89
CA LYS A 324 39.22 38.28 7.22
C LYS A 324 39.31 37.14 8.24
N TYR A 325 39.06 35.92 7.79
CA TYR A 325 38.97 34.71 8.60
C TYR A 325 40.29 33.95 8.59
N THR A 326 41.13 34.26 9.59
CA THR A 326 42.37 33.52 9.86
C THR A 326 42.39 33.05 11.30
N LEU A 327 43.12 31.96 11.59
CA LEU A 327 43.25 31.43 12.96
C LEU A 327 43.66 32.50 13.98
N ALA A 328 44.49 33.48 13.59
CA ALA A 328 44.89 34.58 14.47
C ALA A 328 43.79 35.64 14.65
N ASN A 329 43.03 35.94 13.59
CA ASN A 329 42.11 37.07 13.52
C ASN A 329 40.64 36.73 13.79
N VAL A 330 40.29 35.50 14.15
CA VAL A 330 38.91 35.14 14.52
C VAL A 330 38.73 34.94 16.02
N GLU A 331 37.52 35.25 16.48
CA GLU A 331 36.98 34.87 17.79
C GLU A 331 35.77 33.97 17.58
N ALA A 332 35.59 33.01 18.49
CA ALA A 332 34.48 32.07 18.42
C ALA A 332 33.59 32.19 19.64
N PHE A 333 32.28 32.06 19.42
CA PHE A 333 31.26 32.18 20.44
C PHE A 333 30.25 31.05 20.33
N VAL A 334 29.71 30.63 21.48
CA VAL A 334 28.61 29.66 21.56
C VAL A 334 27.47 30.26 22.37
N GLU A 335 26.24 29.85 22.03
CA GLU A 335 25.06 30.24 22.76
C GLU A 335 24.97 29.45 24.08
N THR A 336 24.62 30.15 25.16
CA THR A 336 24.39 29.55 26.47
C THR A 336 22.91 29.27 26.68
N ARG A 337 22.57 28.36 27.59
CA ARG A 337 21.19 28.01 27.94
C ARG A 337 20.32 29.21 28.35
N GLU A 338 20.94 30.22 28.96
CA GLU A 338 20.27 31.45 29.38
C GLU A 338 20.04 32.44 28.21
N GLY A 339 20.52 32.12 27.00
CA GLY A 339 20.46 32.98 25.81
C GLY A 339 21.59 34.03 25.73
N GLY A 340 22.62 33.89 26.57
CA GLY A 340 23.85 34.67 26.46
C GLY A 340 24.85 34.06 25.46
N LEU A 341 25.95 34.76 25.21
CA LEU A 341 27.08 34.29 24.41
C LEU A 341 28.28 34.00 25.32
N LEU A 342 28.88 32.83 25.17
CA LEU A 342 30.14 32.45 25.82
C LEU A 342 31.25 32.44 24.77
N LYS A 343 32.36 33.14 25.05
CA LYS A 343 33.55 33.11 24.20
C LYS A 343 34.26 31.76 24.34
N MET A 344 34.44 31.06 23.23
CA MET A 344 35.16 29.80 23.15
C MET A 344 36.64 30.08 22.87
N GLY A 345 37.53 29.56 23.73
CA GLY A 345 38.97 29.62 23.48
C GLY A 345 39.37 28.65 22.38
N LYS A 346 40.21 29.07 21.44
CA LYS A 346 40.65 28.26 20.29
C LYS A 346 41.32 26.94 20.69
N LYS A 347 42.06 26.93 21.80
CA LYS A 347 42.77 25.77 22.37
C LYS A 347 41.99 25.00 23.43
N VAL A 348 40.72 25.35 23.66
CA VAL A 348 39.87 24.66 24.63
C VAL A 348 39.18 23.51 23.91
N SER A 349 39.22 22.32 24.51
CA SER A 349 38.52 21.16 23.95
C SER A 349 37.01 21.34 24.02
N LEU A 350 36.30 20.72 23.10
CA LEU A 350 34.84 20.77 23.06
C LEU A 350 34.21 20.21 24.36
N LEU A 351 34.79 19.15 24.93
CA LEU A 351 34.37 18.58 26.22
C LEU A 351 34.44 19.61 27.35
N LYS A 352 35.52 20.38 27.43
CA LYS A 352 35.69 21.38 28.50
C LYS A 352 34.69 22.53 28.36
N LEU A 353 34.26 22.85 27.14
CA LEU A 353 33.23 23.85 26.87
C LEU A 353 31.83 23.33 27.24
N LEU A 354 31.45 22.17 26.70
CA LEU A 354 30.13 21.57 26.89
C LEU A 354 29.91 21.08 28.32
N GLY A 355 30.95 20.50 28.93
CA GLY A 355 30.90 19.98 30.30
C GLY A 355 30.75 21.06 31.38
N THR A 356 30.83 22.35 31.03
CA THR A 356 30.45 23.44 31.95
C THR A 356 28.96 23.42 32.32
N GLY A 357 28.13 22.74 31.53
CA GLY A 357 26.66 22.71 31.67
C GLY A 357 25.97 24.02 31.30
N LYS A 358 26.72 25.05 30.89
CA LYS A 358 26.18 26.36 30.48
C LYS A 358 25.78 26.39 29.02
N VAL A 359 26.40 25.55 28.20
CA VAL A 359 26.16 25.43 26.76
C VAL A 359 25.28 24.21 26.55
N GLU A 360 24.21 24.38 25.77
CA GLU A 360 23.25 23.33 25.46
C GLU A 360 23.37 22.92 24.00
N VAL A 361 23.39 21.61 23.74
CA VAL A 361 23.37 21.07 22.39
C VAL A 361 21.91 21.02 21.93
N VAL A 362 21.60 21.69 20.83
CA VAL A 362 20.22 21.83 20.34
C VAL A 362 20.07 20.99 19.08
N ASP A 363 19.08 20.11 19.08
CA ASP A 363 18.79 19.19 17.98
C ASP A 363 20.01 18.37 17.55
N GLU A 364 20.78 17.90 18.54
CA GLU A 364 22.02 17.12 18.35
C GLU A 364 23.17 17.87 17.65
N VAL A 365 23.02 19.18 17.40
CA VAL A 365 24.01 20.01 16.71
C VAL A 365 24.61 21.06 17.64
N VAL A 366 25.94 21.18 17.58
CA VAL A 366 26.67 22.28 18.21
C VAL A 366 26.77 23.43 17.21
N ARG A 367 26.34 24.63 17.61
CA ARG A 367 26.45 25.84 16.79
C ARG A 367 27.55 26.75 17.34
N ILE A 368 28.54 27.04 16.52
CA ILE A 368 29.68 27.89 16.88
C ILE A 368 29.73 29.08 15.92
N PHE A 369 29.61 30.28 16.46
CA PHE A 369 29.71 31.52 15.69
C PHE A 369 31.18 31.93 15.59
N VAL A 370 31.70 32.05 14.38
CA VAL A 370 33.07 32.46 14.09
C VAL A 370 33.02 33.87 13.51
N VAL A 371 33.69 34.82 14.16
CA VAL A 371 33.61 36.25 13.84
C VAL A 371 35.02 36.88 13.80
N PRO A 372 35.33 37.75 12.82
CA PRO A 372 36.55 38.53 12.80
C PRO A 372 36.70 39.38 14.07
N LYS A 373 37.91 39.43 14.62
CA LYS A 373 38.21 40.00 15.94
C LYS A 373 37.88 41.48 16.04
N ASP A 374 38.08 42.24 14.97
CA ASP A 374 37.76 43.66 14.86
C ASP A 374 36.25 43.96 14.93
N LYS A 375 35.40 42.99 14.57
CA LYS A 375 33.94 43.11 14.56
C LYS A 375 33.25 42.29 15.66
N ALA A 376 34.01 41.57 16.49
CA ALA A 376 33.45 40.70 17.51
C ALA A 376 32.63 41.46 18.57
N GLU A 377 33.13 42.60 19.08
CA GLU A 377 32.43 43.36 20.12
C GLU A 377 31.11 43.97 19.64
N SER A 378 31.08 44.50 18.41
CA SER A 378 29.86 45.06 17.82
C SER A 378 28.84 43.97 17.56
N TRP A 379 29.27 42.83 16.99
CA TRP A 379 28.41 41.70 16.72
C TRP A 379 27.79 41.12 18.00
N VAL A 380 28.57 40.95 19.08
CA VAL A 380 28.03 40.43 20.37
C VAL A 380 26.93 41.34 20.93
N LYS A 381 27.08 42.68 20.81
CA LYS A 381 26.05 43.64 21.25
C LYS A 381 24.78 43.50 20.41
N GLU A 382 24.92 43.45 19.08
CA GLU A 382 23.80 43.30 18.17
C GLU A 382 23.06 41.97 18.35
N HIS A 383 23.79 40.86 18.48
CA HIS A 383 23.22 39.54 18.68
C HIS A 383 22.43 39.44 20.00
N LYS A 384 22.96 40.01 21.09
CA LYS A 384 22.24 40.06 22.38
C LYS A 384 20.96 40.89 22.28
N ALA A 385 20.98 42.01 21.56
CA ALA A 385 19.79 42.83 21.33
C ALA A 385 18.72 42.07 20.52
N LYS A 386 19.13 41.39 19.43
CA LYS A 386 18.22 40.56 18.61
C LYS A 386 17.57 39.43 19.44
N ARG A 387 18.37 38.69 20.22
CA ARG A 387 17.85 37.59 21.06
C ARG A 387 16.93 38.06 22.17
N ALA A 388 17.16 39.25 22.73
CA ALA A 388 16.27 39.83 23.72
C ALA A 388 14.90 40.21 23.11
N ALA A 389 14.89 40.73 21.87
CA ALA A 389 13.66 41.03 21.14
C ALA A 389 12.85 39.76 20.83
N GLU A 390 13.49 38.71 20.30
CA GLU A 390 12.84 37.43 19.98
C GLU A 390 12.23 36.75 21.23
N LYS A 391 12.90 36.84 22.39
CA LYS A 391 12.36 36.30 23.66
C LYS A 391 11.17 37.10 24.19
N GLY A 392 11.13 38.41 23.93
CA GLY A 392 10.05 39.30 24.33
C GLY A 392 8.78 39.15 23.49
N GLU A 393 8.89 38.69 22.24
CA GLU A 393 7.74 38.42 21.35
C GLU A 393 7.15 37.02 21.56
N ALA A 394 7.89 36.10 22.17
CA ALA A 394 7.48 34.72 22.43
C ALA A 394 6.91 34.48 23.84
N SER A 395 6.81 35.52 24.69
CA SER A 395 6.15 35.49 26.01
C SER A 395 4.83 36.26 25.95
#